data_AF-A0A143ZU96-F1
#
_entry.id   AF-A0A143ZU96-F1
#
_cell.length_a   1.000
_cell.length_b   1.000
_cell.length_c   1.000
_cell.angle_alpha   90.00
_cell.angle_beta   90.00
_cell.angle_gamma   90.00
#
_symmetry.space_group_name_H-M   'P 1'
#
loop_
_entity.id
_entity.type
_entity.pdbx_description
1 polymer ?
#
loop_
_entity_poly.entity_id
_entity_poly.type
_entity_poly.pdbx_seq_one_letter_code
_entity_poly.pdbx_strand_id
1 'polypeptide(L)'
;MSLESGRKILSEKRAGMGESPARKRLEKLFDQGTFLELDGLAAKEVVTGFGSVDGAPAYAFAQDSTVNGGAIGRAQAEKIAKVYDLAIKTGAPVVGVYDSHGAYLKEGADMMAALGDLVMKASRLSGVVPQISLIAGVCGGSAALMASMADLVVKSDKGELFLTAHEEAEKAAGVVHVEAENEEDAIASVRSLINLLPINNLSIAPVADAAEAAGSEGLESVVDAGSMVELLNGFGDNVTAGLARVAGNAAVVADIHGQLDADSSVKLARMVRMADAFSLPVVTLVDCEGFDTVREAAKVAHTYAEATTPKVTVITGAAVGAAYMALAGKAAGADVVFAWPQAVVSAMKPEAAVEVLWNDKLAQMKDPLKERAQLVQEYKDTEATPFDAAEAGYIENVIEPAETRANVVAALDMLAGKRVATLPRKHSNMPL
;
A
#
# COMPACT_ATOMS: atom_id res chain seq x y z
N MET A 1 29.22 20.51 -39.54
CA MET A 1 29.96 19.80 -38.47
C MET A 1 30.18 18.36 -38.94
N SER A 2 31.40 17.82 -38.89
CA SER A 2 31.66 16.43 -39.30
C SER A 2 31.24 15.44 -38.20
N LEU A 3 30.96 14.19 -38.56
CA LEU A 3 30.69 13.09 -37.61
C LEU A 3 31.82 12.93 -36.58
N GLU A 4 33.06 13.14 -37.01
CA GLU A 4 34.25 13.02 -36.16
C GLU A 4 34.35 14.17 -35.15
N SER A 5 34.06 15.40 -35.57
CA SER A 5 33.93 16.56 -34.67
C SER A 5 32.78 16.38 -33.69
N GLY A 6 31.65 15.83 -34.12
CA GLY A 6 30.52 15.49 -33.25
C GLY A 6 30.86 14.42 -32.21
N ARG A 7 31.62 13.38 -32.59
CA ARG A 7 32.09 12.32 -31.67
C ARG A 7 33.00 12.87 -30.58
N LYS A 8 33.91 13.80 -30.93
CA LYS A 8 34.79 14.45 -29.95
C LYS A 8 33.99 15.25 -28.91
N ILE A 9 33.06 16.10 -29.38
CA ILE A 9 32.17 16.88 -28.50
C ILE A 9 31.32 15.96 -27.61
N LEU A 10 30.78 14.87 -28.18
CA LEU A 10 30.00 13.89 -27.42
C LEU A 10 30.83 13.20 -26.34
N SER A 11 32.07 12.80 -26.65
CA SER A 11 32.98 12.19 -25.69
C SER A 11 33.27 13.11 -24.51
N GLU A 12 33.56 14.39 -24.80
CA GLU A 12 33.82 15.42 -23.77
C GLU A 12 32.58 15.65 -22.88
N LYS A 13 31.39 15.72 -23.48
CA LYS A 13 30.14 15.89 -22.73
C LYS A 13 29.79 14.66 -21.87
N ARG A 14 30.00 13.45 -22.38
CA ARG A 14 29.72 12.18 -21.66
C ARG A 14 30.69 11.92 -20.52
N ALA A 15 31.96 12.31 -20.65
CA ALA A 15 32.94 12.14 -19.58
C ALA A 15 32.50 12.83 -18.27
N GLY A 16 31.77 13.94 -18.35
CA GLY A 16 31.21 14.63 -17.19
C GLY A 16 29.84 14.12 -16.70
N MET A 17 29.25 13.10 -17.35
CA MET A 17 27.95 12.53 -17.00
C MET A 17 28.04 11.19 -16.26
N GLY A 18 29.16 10.46 -16.41
CA GLY A 18 29.27 9.04 -16.06
C GLY A 18 29.53 8.69 -14.59
N GLU A 19 29.59 9.67 -13.67
CA GLU A 19 30.09 9.40 -12.31
C GLU A 19 29.15 9.81 -11.16
N SER A 20 27.95 10.35 -11.44
CA SER A 20 27.10 10.83 -10.36
C SER A 20 26.48 9.70 -9.52
N PRO A 21 26.31 9.89 -8.19
CA PRO A 21 25.57 8.96 -7.33
C PRO A 21 24.15 8.70 -7.84
N ALA A 22 23.47 9.74 -8.34
CA ALA A 22 22.13 9.64 -8.92
C ALA A 22 22.06 8.66 -10.10
N ARG A 23 23.04 8.73 -11.03
CA ARG A 23 23.12 7.78 -12.14
C ARG A 23 23.33 6.36 -11.64
N LYS A 24 24.27 6.16 -10.70
CA LYS A 24 24.56 4.83 -10.15
C LYS A 24 23.33 4.18 -9.50
N ARG A 25 22.48 4.96 -8.83
CA ARG A 25 21.20 4.48 -8.27
C ARG A 25 20.26 3.99 -9.37
N LEU A 26 20.13 4.71 -10.48
CA LEU A 26 19.33 4.25 -11.62
C LEU A 26 19.93 3.02 -12.31
N GLU A 27 21.25 2.95 -12.44
CA GLU A 27 21.94 1.77 -13.00
C GLU A 27 21.77 0.51 -12.13
N LYS A 28 21.66 0.67 -10.81
CA LYS A 28 21.33 -0.42 -9.87
C LYS A 28 19.84 -0.78 -9.89
N LEU A 29 18.96 0.22 -10.08
CA LEU A 29 17.52 0.01 -10.14
C LEU A 29 17.11 -0.80 -11.38
N PHE A 30 17.64 -0.45 -12.55
CA PHE A 30 17.28 -1.09 -13.82
C PHE A 30 18.12 -2.33 -14.11
N ASP A 31 17.54 -3.24 -14.89
CA ASP A 31 18.22 -4.41 -15.40
C ASP A 31 19.42 -4.01 -16.25
N GLN A 32 20.50 -4.80 -16.14
CA GLN A 32 21.78 -4.49 -16.75
C GLN A 32 21.64 -4.20 -18.26
N GLY A 33 22.08 -3.03 -18.68
CA GLY A 33 22.08 -2.61 -20.08
C GLY A 33 20.75 -2.11 -20.63
N THR A 34 19.70 -2.03 -19.80
CA THR A 34 18.37 -1.54 -20.23
C THR A 34 18.16 -0.04 -20.01
N PHE A 35 18.91 0.57 -19.08
CA PHE A 35 18.76 1.98 -18.75
C PHE A 35 19.13 2.89 -19.93
N LEU A 36 18.14 3.66 -20.39
CA LEU A 36 18.29 4.73 -21.36
C LEU A 36 18.01 6.06 -20.69
N GLU A 37 19.05 6.89 -20.59
CA GLU A 37 18.94 8.23 -20.03
C GLU A 37 18.28 9.20 -21.02
N LEU A 38 17.36 10.00 -20.50
CA LEU A 38 16.69 11.09 -21.19
C LEU A 38 17.33 12.43 -20.80
N ASP A 39 17.47 13.32 -21.78
CA ASP A 39 17.93 14.70 -21.59
C ASP A 39 19.22 14.82 -20.76
N GLY A 40 20.15 13.87 -20.92
CA GLY A 40 21.37 13.79 -20.09
C GLY A 40 22.33 14.98 -20.19
N LEU A 41 22.12 15.89 -21.16
CA LEU A 41 22.86 17.14 -21.28
C LEU A 41 22.19 18.34 -20.58
N ALA A 42 20.98 18.17 -20.06
CA ALA A 42 20.19 19.21 -19.39
C ALA A 42 19.94 18.86 -17.91
N ALA A 43 19.80 19.90 -17.07
CA ALA A 43 19.48 19.82 -15.65
C ALA A 43 20.27 18.73 -14.89
N LYS A 44 21.52 19.03 -14.53
CA LYS A 44 22.45 18.06 -13.93
C LYS A 44 22.06 17.64 -12.51
N GLU A 45 21.16 18.39 -11.88
CA GLU A 45 20.55 18.13 -10.57
C GLU A 45 19.63 16.89 -10.57
N VAL A 46 19.29 16.35 -11.74
CA VAL A 46 18.52 15.12 -11.86
C VAL A 46 18.93 14.28 -13.08
N VAL A 47 19.05 12.99 -12.88
CA VAL A 47 19.14 12.00 -13.96
C VAL A 47 17.75 11.45 -14.20
N THR A 48 17.29 11.39 -15.45
CA THR A 48 15.99 10.81 -15.81
C THR A 48 16.14 9.79 -16.92
N GLY A 49 15.21 8.85 -17.01
CA GLY A 49 15.24 7.86 -18.07
C GLY A 49 14.20 6.78 -17.90
N PHE A 50 14.42 5.68 -18.60
CA PHE A 50 13.63 4.47 -18.50
C PHE A 50 14.51 3.24 -18.70
N GLY A 51 13.99 2.09 -18.32
CA GLY A 51 14.61 0.79 -18.51
C GLY A 51 13.62 -0.31 -18.15
N SER A 52 14.14 -1.49 -17.87
CA SER A 52 13.36 -2.60 -17.34
C SER A 52 13.75 -2.90 -15.90
N VAL A 53 12.80 -3.31 -15.08
CA VAL A 53 13.01 -3.87 -13.74
C VAL A 53 12.41 -5.27 -13.76
N ASP A 54 13.26 -6.29 -13.70
CA ASP A 54 12.89 -7.70 -13.86
C ASP A 54 12.04 -7.94 -15.13
N GLY A 55 12.41 -7.27 -16.23
CA GLY A 55 11.72 -7.30 -17.51
C GLY A 55 10.51 -6.36 -17.64
N ALA A 56 9.96 -5.82 -16.55
CA ALA A 56 8.85 -4.87 -16.60
C ALA A 56 9.37 -3.46 -16.94
N PRO A 57 8.77 -2.74 -17.91
CA PRO A 57 9.21 -1.39 -18.27
C PRO A 57 8.90 -0.41 -17.12
N ALA A 58 9.86 0.46 -16.79
CA ALA A 58 9.64 1.52 -15.81
C ALA A 58 10.37 2.80 -16.20
N TYR A 59 9.76 3.93 -15.83
CA TYR A 59 10.39 5.24 -15.88
C TYR A 59 11.00 5.58 -14.53
N ALA A 60 12.08 6.35 -14.52
CA ALA A 60 12.65 6.82 -13.27
C ALA A 60 13.31 8.19 -13.39
N PHE A 61 13.40 8.85 -12.24
CA PHE A 61 14.30 9.98 -12.02
C PHE A 61 15.09 9.78 -10.73
N ALA A 62 16.31 10.29 -10.69
CA ALA A 62 17.14 10.32 -9.50
C ALA A 62 17.77 11.70 -9.32
N GLN A 63 17.50 12.32 -8.18
CA GLN A 63 18.07 13.62 -7.84
C GLN A 63 19.54 13.48 -7.43
N ASP A 64 20.34 14.47 -7.78
CA ASP A 64 21.76 14.51 -7.50
C ASP A 64 22.09 15.65 -6.54
N SER A 65 22.22 15.30 -5.26
CA SER A 65 22.57 16.25 -4.20
C SER A 65 23.94 16.91 -4.39
N THR A 66 24.84 16.33 -5.20
CA THR A 66 26.17 16.91 -5.47
C THR A 66 26.12 18.15 -6.36
N VAL A 67 24.99 18.39 -7.05
CA VAL A 67 24.76 19.56 -7.89
C VAL A 67 23.68 20.43 -7.24
N ASN A 68 24.04 21.63 -6.78
CA ASN A 68 23.12 22.58 -6.13
C ASN A 68 22.29 21.98 -4.96
N GLY A 69 22.79 20.93 -4.29
CA GLY A 69 22.04 20.25 -3.23
C GLY A 69 20.83 19.45 -3.74
N GLY A 70 20.77 19.15 -5.05
CA GLY A 70 19.63 18.47 -5.69
C GLY A 70 18.37 19.34 -5.74
N ALA A 71 18.49 20.63 -5.44
CA ALA A 71 17.37 21.54 -5.27
C ALA A 71 16.60 21.76 -6.59
N ILE A 72 15.29 21.59 -6.52
CA ILE A 72 14.37 21.61 -7.65
C ILE A 72 14.23 23.02 -8.19
N GLY A 73 14.89 23.28 -9.32
CA GLY A 73 14.65 24.43 -10.20
C GLY A 73 13.73 24.07 -11.37
N ARG A 74 13.42 25.05 -12.21
CA ARG A 74 12.56 24.94 -13.39
C ARG A 74 13.06 23.88 -14.36
N ALA A 75 14.34 23.88 -14.73
CA ALA A 75 14.86 22.91 -15.69
C ALA A 75 14.82 21.47 -15.17
N GLN A 76 15.11 21.28 -13.87
CA GLN A 76 14.98 19.98 -13.20
C GLN A 76 13.52 19.52 -13.20
N ALA A 77 12.60 20.42 -12.85
CA ALA A 77 11.18 20.13 -12.83
C ALA A 77 10.61 19.82 -14.22
N GLU A 78 10.98 20.55 -15.27
CA GLU A 78 10.58 20.25 -16.65
C GLU A 78 11.06 18.85 -17.09
N LYS A 79 12.27 18.45 -16.68
CA LYS A 79 12.84 17.12 -16.97
C LYS A 79 12.09 16.00 -16.24
N ILE A 80 11.70 16.19 -14.97
CA ILE A 80 10.86 15.24 -14.22
C ILE A 80 9.43 15.21 -14.79
N ALA A 81 8.86 16.36 -15.15
CA ALA A 81 7.53 16.47 -15.75
C ALA A 81 7.43 15.66 -17.05
N LYS A 82 8.48 15.66 -17.85
CA LYS A 82 8.57 14.83 -19.07
C LYS A 82 8.52 13.33 -18.76
N VAL A 83 9.14 12.88 -17.66
CA VAL A 83 9.06 11.49 -17.20
C VAL A 83 7.61 11.12 -16.88
N TYR A 84 6.92 11.95 -16.10
CA TYR A 84 5.49 11.75 -15.80
C TYR A 84 4.62 11.74 -17.06
N ASP A 85 4.87 12.64 -18.02
CA ASP A 85 4.12 12.67 -19.28
C ASP A 85 4.34 11.42 -20.15
N LEU A 86 5.55 10.86 -20.14
CA LEU A 86 5.85 9.62 -20.84
C LEU A 86 5.20 8.42 -20.15
N ALA A 87 5.25 8.36 -18.82
CA ALA A 87 4.60 7.32 -18.03
C ALA A 87 3.08 7.29 -18.25
N ILE A 88 2.41 8.45 -18.26
CA ILE A 88 0.98 8.54 -18.60
C ILE A 88 0.71 8.00 -20.01
N LYS A 89 1.53 8.36 -20.99
CA LYS A 89 1.30 7.98 -22.40
C LYS A 89 1.50 6.48 -22.65
N THR A 90 2.37 5.85 -21.89
CA THR A 90 2.78 4.45 -22.10
C THR A 90 2.16 3.48 -21.10
N GLY A 91 1.63 3.99 -19.98
CA GLY A 91 1.08 3.16 -18.91
C GLY A 91 2.16 2.35 -18.20
N ALA A 92 3.31 2.98 -17.89
CA ALA A 92 4.41 2.34 -17.17
C ALA A 92 4.65 3.00 -15.79
N PRO A 93 5.08 2.25 -14.77
CA PRO A 93 5.38 2.77 -13.44
C PRO A 93 6.44 3.88 -13.44
N VAL A 94 6.43 4.70 -12.38
CA VAL A 94 7.45 5.73 -12.15
C VAL A 94 8.12 5.53 -10.79
N VAL A 95 9.45 5.50 -10.82
CA VAL A 95 10.29 5.50 -9.61
C VAL A 95 10.97 6.86 -9.45
N GLY A 96 10.68 7.55 -8.35
CA GLY A 96 11.37 8.78 -7.96
C GLY A 96 12.40 8.51 -6.88
N VAL A 97 13.69 8.71 -7.18
CA VAL A 97 14.78 8.61 -6.19
C VAL A 97 15.13 10.01 -5.70
N TYR A 98 14.84 10.27 -4.43
CA TYR A 98 14.93 11.57 -3.79
C TYR A 98 16.22 11.70 -2.99
N ASP A 99 16.94 12.79 -3.26
CA ASP A 99 18.17 13.24 -2.60
C ASP A 99 18.33 14.75 -2.92
N SER A 100 17.49 15.56 -2.27
CA SER A 100 17.24 16.97 -2.55
C SER A 100 16.89 17.78 -1.30
N HIS A 101 17.51 18.96 -1.19
CA HIS A 101 17.20 19.97 -0.18
C HIS A 101 15.92 20.77 -0.48
N GLY A 102 15.07 20.29 -1.39
CA GLY A 102 13.78 20.92 -1.71
C GLY A 102 13.88 21.89 -2.88
N ALA A 103 13.46 23.14 -2.68
CA ALA A 103 13.27 24.12 -3.74
C ALA A 103 14.55 24.93 -4.07
N TYR A 104 14.85 25.15 -5.35
CA TYR A 104 15.94 26.05 -5.76
C TYR A 104 15.52 27.52 -5.69
N LEU A 105 15.72 28.13 -4.52
CA LEU A 105 15.16 29.44 -4.16
C LEU A 105 15.60 30.60 -5.07
N LYS A 106 16.73 30.50 -5.78
CA LYS A 106 17.24 31.57 -6.65
C LYS A 106 16.33 31.84 -7.86
N GLU A 107 15.49 30.89 -8.24
CA GLU A 107 14.55 31.03 -9.37
C GLU A 107 13.17 31.56 -8.97
N GLY A 108 12.91 31.74 -7.67
CA GLY A 108 11.69 32.39 -7.17
C GLY A 108 10.39 31.80 -7.74
N ALA A 109 9.57 32.65 -8.38
CA ALA A 109 8.25 32.27 -8.88
C ALA A 109 8.27 31.20 -9.99
N ASP A 110 9.31 31.18 -10.84
CA ASP A 110 9.41 30.20 -11.92
C ASP A 110 9.54 28.78 -11.38
N MET A 111 10.34 28.61 -10.32
CA MET A 111 10.49 27.34 -9.62
C MET A 111 9.19 26.91 -8.93
N MET A 112 8.47 27.85 -8.29
CA MET A 112 7.18 27.52 -7.65
C MET A 112 6.13 27.07 -8.66
N ALA A 113 6.05 27.74 -9.83
CA ALA A 113 5.17 27.33 -10.91
C ALA A 113 5.52 25.92 -11.40
N ALA A 114 6.81 25.63 -11.59
CA ALA A 114 7.27 24.33 -12.04
C ALA A 114 7.00 23.20 -11.02
N LEU A 115 7.14 23.47 -9.72
CA LEU A 115 6.74 22.53 -8.66
C LEU A 115 5.22 22.28 -8.66
N GLY A 116 4.41 23.32 -8.88
CA GLY A 116 2.96 23.19 -9.01
C GLY A 116 2.56 22.26 -10.16
N ASP A 117 3.25 22.37 -11.30
CA ASP A 117 3.06 21.47 -12.44
C ASP A 117 3.41 20.02 -12.11
N LEU A 118 4.48 19.78 -11.33
CA LEU A 118 4.83 18.43 -10.88
C LEU A 118 3.78 17.84 -9.93
N VAL A 119 3.30 18.62 -8.95
CA VAL A 119 2.24 18.20 -8.03
C VAL A 119 0.98 17.83 -8.82
N MET A 120 0.58 18.65 -9.79
CA MET A 120 -0.55 18.34 -10.65
C MET A 120 -0.35 17.05 -11.47
N LYS A 121 0.86 16.82 -12.00
CA LYS A 121 1.16 15.61 -12.77
C LYS A 121 1.14 14.37 -11.87
N ALA A 122 1.86 14.37 -10.75
CA ALA A 122 1.86 13.26 -9.80
C ALA A 122 0.44 12.91 -9.31
N SER A 123 -0.38 13.92 -9.04
CA SER A 123 -1.79 13.75 -8.66
C SER A 123 -2.62 13.05 -9.74
N ARG A 124 -2.34 13.36 -11.03
CA ARG A 124 -3.03 12.76 -12.17
C ARG A 124 -2.54 11.34 -12.50
N LEU A 125 -1.33 10.97 -12.07
CA LEU A 125 -0.83 9.60 -12.19
C LEU A 125 -1.40 8.67 -11.12
N SER A 126 -1.86 9.21 -9.98
CA SER A 126 -2.34 8.41 -8.85
C SER A 126 -3.47 7.48 -9.27
N GLY A 127 -3.29 6.18 -9.02
CA GLY A 127 -4.23 5.12 -9.42
C GLY A 127 -4.30 4.86 -10.93
N VAL A 128 -3.37 5.39 -11.73
CA VAL A 128 -3.25 5.11 -13.17
C VAL A 128 -2.03 4.24 -13.46
N VAL A 129 -0.86 4.68 -13.00
CA VAL A 129 0.38 3.89 -13.00
C VAL A 129 0.96 3.90 -11.58
N PRO A 130 1.62 2.83 -11.14
CA PRO A 130 2.28 2.84 -9.84
C PRO A 130 3.33 3.94 -9.74
N GLN A 131 3.29 4.70 -8.64
CA GLN A 131 4.30 5.66 -8.27
C GLN A 131 5.02 5.18 -7.01
N ILE A 132 6.35 5.04 -7.09
CA ILE A 132 7.18 4.61 -5.95
C ILE A 132 8.26 5.66 -5.69
N SER A 133 8.33 6.14 -4.45
CA SER A 133 9.37 7.07 -4.00
C SER A 133 10.43 6.31 -3.21
N LEU A 134 11.70 6.50 -3.55
CA LEU A 134 12.84 6.07 -2.75
C LEU A 134 13.52 7.29 -2.12
N ILE A 135 13.51 7.38 -0.80
CA ILE A 135 14.22 8.39 -0.03
C ILE A 135 15.65 7.87 0.24
N ALA A 136 16.60 8.28 -0.59
CA ALA A 136 18.00 7.82 -0.56
C ALA A 136 18.96 8.80 0.15
N GLY A 137 18.45 9.96 0.55
CA GLY A 137 19.20 11.03 1.21
C GLY A 137 18.26 12.08 1.78
N VAL A 138 18.69 13.33 1.80
CA VAL A 138 17.84 14.45 2.27
C VAL A 138 16.62 14.57 1.36
N CYS A 139 15.43 14.67 1.93
CA CYS A 139 14.19 14.91 1.22
C CYS A 139 13.38 15.93 2.02
N GLY A 140 13.63 17.21 1.74
CA GLY A 140 13.08 18.33 2.49
C GLY A 140 12.02 19.13 1.72
N GLY A 141 11.03 19.67 2.43
CA GLY A 141 10.10 20.67 1.89
C GLY A 141 9.30 20.18 0.69
N SER A 142 9.49 20.82 -0.46
CA SER A 142 8.78 20.45 -1.70
C SER A 142 9.15 19.06 -2.22
N ALA A 143 10.38 18.59 -1.98
CA ALA A 143 10.79 17.24 -2.35
C ALA A 143 10.03 16.21 -1.49
N ALA A 144 9.96 16.45 -0.17
CA ALA A 144 9.20 15.62 0.75
C ALA A 144 7.72 15.54 0.36
N LEU A 145 7.10 16.70 0.08
CA LEU A 145 5.72 16.76 -0.39
C LEU A 145 5.50 15.89 -1.61
N MET A 146 6.34 15.99 -2.64
CA MET A 146 6.19 15.18 -3.84
C MET A 146 6.43 13.69 -3.58
N ALA A 147 7.43 13.35 -2.77
CA ALA A 147 7.75 11.96 -2.47
C ALA A 147 6.58 11.27 -1.74
N SER A 148 5.93 11.98 -0.81
CA SER A 148 4.78 11.50 -0.05
C SER A 148 3.48 11.37 -0.86
N MET A 149 3.44 11.88 -2.09
CA MET A 149 2.29 11.70 -2.98
C MET A 149 2.29 10.37 -3.74
N ALA A 150 3.40 9.64 -3.70
CA ALA A 150 3.52 8.33 -4.32
C ALA A 150 2.56 7.32 -3.69
N ASP A 151 2.33 6.21 -4.39
CA ASP A 151 1.54 5.11 -3.86
C ASP A 151 2.29 4.38 -2.75
N LEU A 152 3.62 4.26 -2.91
CA LEU A 152 4.53 3.64 -1.94
C LEU A 152 5.79 4.48 -1.74
N VAL A 153 6.27 4.53 -0.50
CA VAL A 153 7.48 5.25 -0.11
C VAL A 153 8.44 4.29 0.60
N VAL A 154 9.63 4.12 0.04
CA VAL A 154 10.73 3.34 0.61
C VAL A 154 11.78 4.33 1.11
N LYS A 155 12.33 4.11 2.30
CA LYS A 155 13.36 4.95 2.92
C LYS A 155 14.57 4.11 3.28
N SER A 156 15.76 4.52 2.83
CA SER A 156 17.02 3.90 3.26
C SER A 156 17.47 4.43 4.64
N ASP A 157 18.48 3.81 5.22
CA ASP A 157 19.22 4.27 6.41
C ASP A 157 19.67 5.74 6.34
N LYS A 158 20.05 6.20 5.15
CA LYS A 158 20.48 7.60 4.89
C LYS A 158 19.34 8.58 4.60
N GLY A 159 18.11 8.07 4.49
CA GLY A 159 16.97 8.88 4.10
C GLY A 159 16.52 9.80 5.23
N GLU A 160 16.34 11.08 4.93
CA GLU A 160 15.75 12.06 5.85
C GLU A 160 14.51 12.65 5.18
N LEU A 161 13.34 12.53 5.80
CA LEU A 161 12.07 13.01 5.23
C LEU A 161 11.45 14.03 6.18
N PHE A 162 11.32 15.28 5.74
CA PHE A 162 10.73 16.36 6.56
C PHE A 162 10.12 17.47 5.71
N LEU A 163 9.02 18.07 6.18
CA LEU A 163 8.42 19.22 5.51
C LEU A 163 9.15 20.51 5.90
N THR A 164 9.36 20.75 7.19
CA THR A 164 10.15 21.88 7.70
C THR A 164 11.40 21.37 8.39
N ALA A 165 12.55 22.01 8.14
CA ALA A 165 13.80 21.65 8.82
C ALA A 165 13.63 21.71 10.34
N HIS A 166 14.21 20.74 11.06
CA HIS A 166 14.09 20.56 12.52
C HIS A 166 12.72 20.05 13.02
N GLU A 167 11.85 19.56 12.15
CA GLU A 167 10.72 18.73 12.58
C GLU A 167 11.21 17.32 12.98
N GLU A 168 10.71 16.81 14.10
CA GLU A 168 11.08 15.50 14.66
C GLU A 168 10.70 14.33 13.73
N ALA A 169 11.52 13.28 13.72
CA ALA A 169 11.36 12.06 12.91
C ALA A 169 10.01 11.35 13.11
N GLU A 170 9.35 11.57 14.25
CA GLU A 170 8.02 11.04 14.60
C GLU A 170 6.94 11.44 13.57
N LYS A 171 7.13 12.55 12.83
CA LYS A 171 6.19 13.04 11.81
C LYS A 171 6.24 12.32 10.46
N ALA A 172 7.15 11.36 10.26
CA ALA A 172 7.17 10.50 9.06
C ALA A 172 6.33 9.21 9.22
N ALA A 173 5.82 8.94 10.44
CA ALA A 173 4.94 7.82 10.71
C ALA A 173 3.69 7.90 9.82
N GLY A 174 3.30 6.78 9.21
CA GLY A 174 2.17 6.72 8.27
C GLY A 174 2.48 7.19 6.84
N VAL A 175 3.71 7.64 6.54
CA VAL A 175 4.13 8.05 5.19
C VAL A 175 5.11 7.04 4.58
N VAL A 176 6.09 6.59 5.36
CA VAL A 176 7.11 5.63 4.91
C VAL A 176 6.56 4.22 5.01
N HIS A 177 6.42 3.55 3.86
CA HIS A 177 5.82 2.22 3.77
C HIS A 177 6.84 1.11 4.03
N VAL A 178 8.10 1.30 3.62
CA VAL A 178 9.19 0.36 3.86
C VAL A 178 10.41 1.12 4.37
N GLU A 179 10.90 0.73 5.55
CA GLU A 179 12.22 1.14 6.03
C GLU A 179 13.24 0.05 5.69
N ALA A 180 14.31 0.42 5.00
CA ALA A 180 15.36 -0.50 4.58
C ALA A 180 16.65 -0.25 5.38
N GLU A 181 17.39 -1.32 5.65
CA GLU A 181 18.62 -1.28 6.46
C GLU A 181 19.75 -0.49 5.79
N ASN A 182 19.74 -0.41 4.45
CA ASN A 182 20.67 0.37 3.67
C ASN A 182 20.10 0.71 2.28
N GLU A 183 20.82 1.53 1.51
CA GLU A 183 20.41 1.93 0.16
C GLU A 183 20.28 0.74 -0.82
N GLU A 184 21.08 -0.32 -0.69
CA GLU A 184 21.00 -1.49 -1.58
C GLU A 184 19.72 -2.28 -1.34
N ASP A 185 19.39 -2.51 -0.07
CA ASP A 185 18.13 -3.14 0.33
C ASP A 185 16.94 -2.27 -0.08
N ALA A 186 17.05 -0.94 0.02
CA ALA A 186 16.00 -0.03 -0.41
C ALA A 186 15.71 -0.14 -1.92
N ILE A 187 16.76 -0.23 -2.74
CA ILE A 187 16.61 -0.46 -4.19
C ILE A 187 16.01 -1.84 -4.46
N ALA A 188 16.43 -2.88 -3.73
CA ALA A 188 15.87 -4.22 -3.84
C ALA A 188 14.38 -4.25 -3.47
N SER A 189 13.95 -3.55 -2.41
CA SER A 189 12.55 -3.39 -2.05
C SER A 189 11.76 -2.69 -3.14
N VAL A 190 12.28 -1.61 -3.74
CA VAL A 190 11.62 -0.94 -4.89
C VAL A 190 11.44 -1.92 -6.05
N ARG A 191 12.45 -2.73 -6.38
CA ARG A 191 12.33 -3.75 -7.44
C ARG A 191 11.26 -4.79 -7.11
N SER A 192 11.23 -5.28 -5.87
CA SER A 192 10.20 -6.23 -5.41
C SER A 192 8.78 -5.66 -5.52
N LEU A 193 8.59 -4.41 -5.09
CA LEU A 193 7.31 -3.71 -5.17
C LEU A 193 6.82 -3.53 -6.61
N ILE A 194 7.71 -3.18 -7.55
CA ILE A 194 7.35 -3.10 -8.98
C ILE A 194 6.83 -4.45 -9.50
N ASN A 195 7.41 -5.57 -9.05
CA ASN A 195 6.98 -6.90 -9.47
C ASN A 195 5.68 -7.40 -8.82
N LEU A 196 5.25 -6.77 -7.73
CA LEU A 196 3.97 -7.06 -7.06
C LEU A 196 2.83 -6.15 -7.55
N LEU A 197 3.12 -5.15 -8.38
CA LEU A 197 2.15 -4.22 -8.94
C LEU A 197 1.99 -4.44 -10.45
N PRO A 198 0.80 -4.19 -11.02
CA PRO A 198 0.66 -4.12 -12.47
C PRO A 198 1.38 -2.88 -13.01
N ILE A 199 1.76 -2.89 -14.29
CA ILE A 199 2.38 -1.73 -14.92
C ILE A 199 1.45 -0.49 -14.97
N ASN A 200 0.14 -0.71 -14.94
CA ASN A 200 -0.92 0.30 -14.90
C ASN A 200 -2.25 -0.32 -14.44
N ASN A 201 -3.25 0.50 -14.20
CA ASN A 201 -4.59 0.09 -13.73
C ASN A 201 -5.45 -0.68 -14.75
N LEU A 202 -4.97 -0.91 -15.98
CA LEU A 202 -5.65 -1.72 -17.01
C LEU A 202 -5.00 -3.09 -17.18
N SER A 203 -3.84 -3.30 -16.60
CA SER A 203 -3.05 -4.52 -16.73
C SER A 203 -3.20 -5.38 -15.49
N ILE A 204 -3.06 -6.69 -15.65
CA ILE A 204 -2.94 -7.60 -14.51
C ILE A 204 -1.54 -7.47 -13.91
N ALA A 205 -1.43 -7.72 -12.60
CA ALA A 205 -0.13 -7.83 -11.96
C ALA A 205 0.65 -9.06 -12.49
N PRO A 206 1.99 -9.03 -12.48
CA PRO A 206 2.79 -10.18 -12.87
C PRO A 206 2.41 -11.43 -12.06
N VAL A 207 2.22 -12.56 -12.72
CA VAL A 207 1.98 -13.87 -12.09
C VAL A 207 3.31 -14.60 -11.94
N ALA A 208 3.53 -15.21 -10.79
CA ALA A 208 4.69 -16.06 -10.53
C ALA A 208 4.27 -17.52 -10.35
N ASP A 209 5.23 -18.44 -10.32
CA ASP A 209 4.97 -19.80 -9.91
C ASP A 209 4.47 -19.83 -8.45
N ALA A 210 3.45 -20.63 -8.18
CA ALA A 210 2.91 -20.79 -6.84
C ALA A 210 3.93 -21.47 -5.92
N ALA A 211 4.16 -20.89 -4.75
CA ALA A 211 4.97 -21.51 -3.70
C ALA A 211 4.10 -22.15 -2.61
N GLU A 212 4.74 -22.83 -1.66
CA GLU A 212 4.08 -23.25 -0.42
C GLU A 212 3.73 -22.04 0.44
N ALA A 213 2.86 -22.24 1.45
CA ALA A 213 2.55 -21.21 2.43
C ALA A 213 3.82 -20.79 3.18
N ALA A 214 3.91 -19.51 3.57
CA ALA A 214 5.03 -19.01 4.35
C ALA A 214 5.08 -19.61 5.78
N GLY A 215 3.93 -19.99 6.33
CA GLY A 215 3.78 -20.53 7.67
C GLY A 215 2.40 -21.15 7.88
N SER A 216 1.99 -21.31 9.15
CA SER A 216 0.73 -21.97 9.53
C SER A 216 -0.27 -21.06 10.26
N GLU A 217 0.11 -19.83 10.60
CA GLU A 217 -0.71 -18.90 11.38
C GLU A 217 -0.78 -17.52 10.70
N GLY A 218 -1.82 -16.75 11.03
CA GLY A 218 -2.03 -15.39 10.51
C GLY A 218 -1.89 -15.29 8.99
N LEU A 219 -1.29 -14.19 8.52
CA LEU A 219 -1.01 -13.99 7.09
C LEU A 219 -0.09 -15.05 6.49
N GLU A 220 0.85 -15.58 7.27
CA GLU A 220 1.81 -16.57 6.78
C GLU A 220 1.14 -17.87 6.33
N SER A 221 -0.02 -18.20 6.93
CA SER A 221 -0.85 -19.33 6.49
C SER A 221 -1.46 -19.14 5.10
N VAL A 222 -1.58 -17.89 4.63
CA VAL A 222 -2.27 -17.54 3.38
C VAL A 222 -1.29 -17.21 2.26
N VAL A 223 -0.19 -16.51 2.56
CA VAL A 223 0.73 -15.99 1.54
C VAL A 223 1.79 -17.01 1.13
N ASP A 224 2.28 -16.88 -0.10
CA ASP A 224 3.37 -17.67 -0.64
C ASP A 224 4.70 -17.33 0.09
N ALA A 225 5.48 -18.36 0.40
CA ALA A 225 6.75 -18.23 1.11
C ALA A 225 7.70 -17.23 0.43
N GLY A 226 8.21 -16.27 1.21
CA GLY A 226 9.17 -15.25 0.74
C GLY A 226 8.59 -14.18 -0.19
N SER A 227 7.26 -14.13 -0.37
CA SER A 227 6.63 -13.16 -1.28
C SER A 227 6.14 -11.87 -0.61
N MET A 228 5.99 -11.88 0.72
CA MET A 228 5.39 -10.78 1.47
C MET A 228 6.36 -9.61 1.62
N VAL A 229 5.89 -8.42 1.25
CA VAL A 229 6.49 -7.14 1.61
C VAL A 229 5.51 -6.45 2.55
N GLU A 230 5.80 -6.47 3.85
CA GLU A 230 5.03 -5.76 4.85
C GLU A 230 5.16 -4.24 4.65
N LEU A 231 4.04 -3.53 4.76
CA LEU A 231 3.96 -2.10 4.54
C LEU A 231 3.53 -1.39 5.83
N LEU A 232 4.13 -0.23 6.09
CA LEU A 232 3.86 0.61 7.26
C LEU A 232 4.09 -0.16 8.57
N ASN A 233 5.18 -0.92 8.65
CA ASN A 233 5.59 -1.57 9.90
C ASN A 233 5.88 -0.50 10.97
N GLY A 234 5.32 -0.69 12.17
CA GLY A 234 5.38 0.30 13.26
C GLY A 234 4.39 1.46 13.14
N PHE A 235 3.41 1.39 12.24
CA PHE A 235 2.29 2.33 12.16
C PHE A 235 0.97 1.57 12.11
N GLY A 236 0.03 1.90 13.00
CA GLY A 236 -1.24 1.20 13.12
C GLY A 236 -1.08 -0.24 13.57
N ASP A 237 -0.69 -0.43 14.83
CA ASP A 237 -0.27 -1.72 15.41
C ASP A 237 -1.35 -2.81 15.38
N ASN A 238 -2.62 -2.42 15.25
CA ASN A 238 -3.75 -3.34 15.18
C ASN A 238 -3.97 -3.92 13.77
N VAL A 239 -3.14 -3.55 12.78
CA VAL A 239 -3.19 -4.06 11.41
C VAL A 239 -1.80 -4.41 10.92
N THR A 240 -1.57 -5.68 10.63
CA THR A 240 -0.44 -6.13 9.79
C THR A 240 -0.92 -6.18 8.35
N ALA A 241 -0.27 -5.48 7.42
CA ALA A 241 -0.71 -5.43 6.03
C ALA A 241 0.46 -5.27 5.06
N GLY A 242 0.25 -5.69 3.82
CA GLY A 242 1.27 -5.55 2.78
C GLY A 242 0.86 -6.12 1.43
N LEU A 243 1.85 -6.20 0.54
CA LEU A 243 1.73 -6.85 -0.76
C LEU A 243 2.37 -8.22 -0.69
N ALA A 244 1.69 -9.24 -1.21
CA ALA A 244 2.19 -10.62 -1.23
C ALA A 244 1.76 -11.33 -2.49
N ARG A 245 2.15 -12.61 -2.59
CA ARG A 245 1.52 -13.55 -3.53
C ARG A 245 0.64 -14.55 -2.80
N VAL A 246 -0.46 -14.93 -3.43
CA VAL A 246 -1.33 -16.02 -3.02
C VAL A 246 -1.52 -16.93 -4.22
N ALA A 247 -0.90 -18.11 -4.18
CA ALA A 247 -0.82 -19.03 -5.31
C ALA A 247 -0.30 -18.37 -6.60
N GLY A 248 0.80 -17.61 -6.49
CA GLY A 248 1.45 -16.93 -7.60
C GLY A 248 0.85 -15.58 -7.99
N ASN A 249 -0.39 -15.29 -7.58
CA ASN A 249 -1.08 -14.03 -7.91
C ASN A 249 -0.76 -12.94 -6.87
N ALA A 250 -0.43 -11.74 -7.32
CA ALA A 250 -0.21 -10.62 -6.41
C ALA A 250 -1.52 -10.19 -5.72
N ALA A 251 -1.45 -9.91 -4.43
CA ALA A 251 -2.58 -9.52 -3.60
C ALA A 251 -2.17 -8.50 -2.55
N VAL A 252 -3.12 -7.67 -2.12
CA VAL A 252 -3.03 -6.98 -0.84
C VAL A 252 -3.57 -7.92 0.23
N VAL A 253 -2.81 -8.10 1.31
CA VAL A 253 -3.22 -8.91 2.44
C VAL A 253 -3.21 -8.08 3.71
N ALA A 254 -4.18 -8.29 4.59
CA ALA A 254 -4.31 -7.59 5.86
C ALA A 254 -4.79 -8.54 6.95
N ASP A 255 -4.19 -8.45 8.13
CA ASP A 255 -4.57 -9.19 9.33
C ASP A 255 -4.81 -8.19 10.47
N ILE A 256 -6.03 -8.24 10.98
CA ILE A 256 -6.62 -7.22 11.85
C ILE A 256 -6.85 -7.84 13.23
N HIS A 257 -6.35 -7.17 14.27
CA HIS A 257 -6.44 -7.63 15.65
C HIS A 257 -7.01 -6.53 16.56
N GLY A 258 -7.85 -6.90 17.53
CA GLY A 258 -8.34 -5.98 18.56
C GLY A 258 -9.26 -4.87 18.04
N GLN A 259 -9.02 -3.63 18.46
CA GLN A 259 -9.86 -2.47 18.13
C GLN A 259 -9.14 -1.55 17.15
N LEU A 260 -9.81 -1.17 16.05
CA LEU A 260 -9.21 -0.30 15.05
C LEU A 260 -9.16 1.16 15.52
N ASP A 261 -7.95 1.65 15.75
CA ASP A 261 -7.65 3.06 16.03
C ASP A 261 -7.53 3.88 14.73
N ALA A 262 -7.21 5.17 14.87
CA ALA A 262 -7.08 6.10 13.76
C ALA A 262 -5.99 5.68 12.75
N ASP A 263 -4.82 5.28 13.24
CA ASP A 263 -3.66 4.97 12.42
C ASP A 263 -3.84 3.64 11.68
N SER A 264 -4.31 2.62 12.38
CA SER A 264 -4.67 1.31 11.83
C SER A 264 -5.76 1.43 10.76
N SER A 265 -6.75 2.29 10.98
CA SER A 265 -7.81 2.56 10.02
C SER A 265 -7.30 3.29 8.77
N VAL A 266 -6.37 4.25 8.92
CA VAL A 266 -5.73 4.93 7.79
C VAL A 266 -4.85 3.97 6.98
N LYS A 267 -4.04 3.15 7.67
CA LYS A 267 -3.22 2.10 7.05
C LYS A 267 -4.07 1.16 6.21
N LEU A 268 -5.11 0.57 6.82
CA LEU A 268 -6.01 -0.35 6.13
C LEU A 268 -6.72 0.31 4.95
N ALA A 269 -7.26 1.52 5.14
CA ALA A 269 -7.95 2.24 4.08
C ALA A 269 -7.03 2.54 2.89
N ARG A 270 -5.78 2.93 3.14
CA ARG A 270 -4.81 3.19 2.06
C ARG A 270 -4.49 1.92 1.27
N MET A 271 -4.29 0.79 1.95
CA MET A 271 -4.00 -0.50 1.32
C MET A 271 -5.15 -0.98 0.41
N VAL A 272 -6.39 -0.95 0.90
CA VAL A 272 -7.57 -1.38 0.11
C VAL A 272 -7.80 -0.47 -1.09
N ARG A 273 -7.62 0.85 -0.95
CA ARG A 273 -7.76 1.77 -2.08
C ARG A 273 -6.66 1.60 -3.13
N MET A 274 -5.43 1.30 -2.71
CA MET A 274 -4.34 0.96 -3.63
C MET A 274 -4.66 -0.34 -4.37
N ALA A 275 -5.14 -1.37 -3.66
CA ALA A 275 -5.54 -2.64 -4.24
C ALA A 275 -6.62 -2.43 -5.31
N ASP A 276 -7.66 -1.68 -5.00
CA ASP A 276 -8.75 -1.38 -5.94
C ASP A 276 -8.28 -0.59 -7.15
N ALA A 277 -7.45 0.45 -6.94
CA ALA A 277 -6.92 1.27 -8.03
C ALA A 277 -6.06 0.46 -9.02
N PHE A 278 -5.40 -0.59 -8.56
CA PHE A 278 -4.52 -1.44 -9.36
C PHE A 278 -5.08 -2.86 -9.58
N SER A 279 -6.38 -3.08 -9.37
CA SER A 279 -7.05 -4.37 -9.60
C SER A 279 -6.39 -5.57 -8.90
N LEU A 280 -5.81 -5.34 -7.71
CA LEU A 280 -5.26 -6.39 -6.87
C LEU A 280 -6.34 -6.93 -5.94
N PRO A 281 -6.51 -8.25 -5.80
CA PRO A 281 -7.41 -8.82 -4.81
C PRO A 281 -6.98 -8.43 -3.40
N VAL A 282 -7.96 -8.34 -2.49
CA VAL A 282 -7.74 -8.12 -1.06
C VAL A 282 -8.12 -9.38 -0.29
N VAL A 283 -7.20 -9.87 0.54
CA VAL A 283 -7.49 -10.91 1.53
C VAL A 283 -7.39 -10.31 2.93
N THR A 284 -8.45 -10.45 3.72
CA THR A 284 -8.54 -9.85 5.06
C THR A 284 -8.79 -10.93 6.11
N LEU A 285 -7.88 -11.08 7.06
CA LEU A 285 -8.09 -11.83 8.28
C LEU A 285 -8.64 -10.90 9.36
N VAL A 286 -9.72 -11.31 10.04
CA VAL A 286 -10.49 -10.45 10.95
C VAL A 286 -10.60 -11.08 12.33
N ASP A 287 -9.93 -10.45 13.29
CA ASP A 287 -10.17 -10.54 14.73
C ASP A 287 -10.36 -9.12 15.30
N CYS A 288 -11.53 -8.53 15.05
CA CYS A 288 -11.83 -7.14 15.36
C CYS A 288 -13.09 -6.93 16.22
N GLU A 289 -12.89 -6.29 17.38
CA GLU A 289 -13.94 -5.98 18.35
C GLU A 289 -14.67 -4.65 18.11
N GLY A 290 -14.21 -3.85 17.15
CA GLY A 290 -14.80 -2.55 16.84
C GLY A 290 -13.78 -1.48 16.43
N PHE A 291 -14.18 -0.22 16.58
CA PHE A 291 -13.39 0.97 16.24
C PHE A 291 -13.33 1.93 17.43
N ASP A 292 -12.25 2.69 17.55
CA ASP A 292 -12.11 3.70 18.61
C ASP A 292 -13.10 4.85 18.45
N THR A 293 -13.36 5.29 17.22
CA THR A 293 -14.36 6.32 16.96
C THR A 293 -15.20 6.04 15.71
N VAL A 294 -16.32 6.75 15.62
CA VAL A 294 -17.24 6.70 14.48
C VAL A 294 -16.57 7.15 13.18
N ARG A 295 -15.56 8.02 13.25
CA ARG A 295 -14.82 8.49 12.07
C ARG A 295 -14.08 7.34 11.39
N GLU A 296 -13.38 6.53 12.18
CA GLU A 296 -12.61 5.37 11.72
C GLU A 296 -13.53 4.30 11.14
N ALA A 297 -14.63 4.01 11.85
CA ALA A 297 -15.66 3.09 11.36
C ALA A 297 -16.21 3.52 9.99
N ALA A 298 -16.56 4.80 9.84
CA ALA A 298 -17.08 5.35 8.58
C ALA A 298 -16.04 5.31 7.45
N LYS A 299 -14.77 5.60 7.76
CA LYS A 299 -13.66 5.58 6.80
C LYS A 299 -13.45 4.18 6.24
N VAL A 300 -13.26 3.18 7.11
CA VAL A 300 -13.00 1.80 6.70
C VAL A 300 -14.21 1.20 5.98
N ALA A 301 -15.42 1.38 6.51
CA ALA A 301 -16.64 0.90 5.87
C ALA A 301 -16.82 1.50 4.46
N HIS A 302 -16.60 2.81 4.30
CA HIS A 302 -16.67 3.44 2.98
C HIS A 302 -15.61 2.88 2.04
N THR A 303 -14.38 2.67 2.52
CA THR A 303 -13.29 2.15 1.70
C THR A 303 -13.59 0.75 1.16
N TYR A 304 -14.02 -0.18 2.00
CA TYR A 304 -14.38 -1.54 1.57
C TYR A 304 -15.60 -1.54 0.64
N ALA A 305 -16.63 -0.76 0.96
CA ALA A 305 -17.84 -0.66 0.15
C ALA A 305 -17.61 -0.04 -1.24
N GLU A 306 -16.63 0.87 -1.37
CA GLU A 306 -16.26 1.47 -2.66
C GLU A 306 -15.44 0.49 -3.53
N ALA A 307 -14.60 -0.34 -2.92
CA ALA A 307 -13.70 -1.22 -3.64
C ALA A 307 -14.44 -2.27 -4.48
N THR A 308 -14.07 -2.35 -5.74
CA THR A 308 -14.63 -3.27 -6.76
C THR A 308 -13.77 -4.50 -7.01
N THR A 309 -12.50 -4.46 -6.63
CA THR A 309 -11.58 -5.61 -6.69
C THR A 309 -12.13 -6.85 -5.94
N PRO A 310 -11.66 -8.07 -6.25
CA PRO A 310 -12.00 -9.25 -5.44
C PRO A 310 -11.64 -9.07 -3.97
N LYS A 311 -12.56 -9.43 -3.08
CA LYS A 311 -12.38 -9.32 -1.62
C LYS A 311 -12.78 -10.63 -0.97
N VAL A 312 -11.83 -11.27 -0.31
CA VAL A 312 -12.04 -12.50 0.46
C VAL A 312 -11.74 -12.21 1.92
N THR A 313 -12.71 -12.47 2.80
CA THR A 313 -12.55 -12.25 4.24
C THR A 313 -12.54 -13.58 4.97
N VAL A 314 -11.69 -13.72 5.99
CA VAL A 314 -11.66 -14.86 6.91
C VAL A 314 -11.78 -14.31 8.33
N ILE A 315 -12.89 -14.61 9.01
CA ILE A 315 -13.08 -14.25 10.42
C ILE A 315 -12.32 -15.27 11.27
N THR A 316 -11.19 -14.85 11.83
CA THR A 316 -10.27 -15.70 12.60
C THR A 316 -10.55 -15.63 14.11
N GLY A 317 -11.11 -14.53 14.58
CA GLY A 317 -11.50 -14.31 15.97
C GLY A 317 -12.84 -13.56 16.08
N ALA A 318 -12.82 -12.35 16.64
CA ALA A 318 -13.99 -11.51 16.78
C ALA A 318 -14.38 -10.82 15.46
N ALA A 319 -15.68 -10.69 15.21
CA ALA A 319 -16.25 -9.78 14.23
C ALA A 319 -17.50 -9.15 14.82
N VAL A 320 -17.33 -7.98 15.45
CA VAL A 320 -18.37 -7.39 16.30
C VAL A 320 -18.92 -6.08 15.75
N GLY A 321 -20.25 -6.01 15.60
CA GLY A 321 -20.99 -4.79 15.28
C GLY A 321 -20.48 -4.08 14.02
N ALA A 322 -19.98 -2.86 14.21
CA ALA A 322 -19.45 -2.06 13.10
C ALA A 322 -18.24 -2.72 12.42
N ALA A 323 -17.41 -3.48 13.14
CA ALA A 323 -16.26 -4.18 12.55
C ALA A 323 -16.73 -5.28 11.59
N TYR A 324 -17.71 -6.10 12.00
CA TYR A 324 -18.34 -7.06 11.11
C TYR A 324 -18.90 -6.37 9.87
N MET A 325 -19.68 -5.30 10.03
CA MET A 325 -20.26 -4.58 8.90
C MET A 325 -19.21 -4.04 7.92
N ALA A 326 -18.09 -3.50 8.44
CA ALA A 326 -17.06 -2.86 7.63
C ALA A 326 -16.10 -3.84 6.94
N LEU A 327 -15.86 -5.02 7.52
CA LEU A 327 -14.77 -5.91 7.12
C LEU A 327 -15.22 -7.28 6.57
N ALA A 328 -16.36 -7.80 7.02
CA ALA A 328 -16.81 -9.16 6.71
C ALA A 328 -18.24 -9.24 6.18
N GLY A 329 -19.10 -8.29 6.52
CA GLY A 329 -20.50 -8.33 6.14
C GLY A 329 -20.75 -7.87 4.71
N LYS A 330 -22.01 -7.99 4.27
CA LYS A 330 -22.48 -7.50 2.97
C LYS A 330 -22.10 -6.04 2.67
N ALA A 331 -22.03 -5.19 3.69
CA ALA A 331 -21.64 -3.78 3.53
C ALA A 331 -20.17 -3.61 3.16
N ALA A 332 -19.28 -4.53 3.56
CA ALA A 332 -17.89 -4.57 3.12
C ALA A 332 -17.75 -4.93 1.63
N GLY A 333 -18.83 -5.41 1.00
CA GLY A 333 -18.80 -5.90 -0.39
C GLY A 333 -17.84 -7.06 -0.59
N ALA A 334 -17.57 -7.82 0.48
CA ALA A 334 -16.82 -9.08 0.42
C ALA A 334 -17.53 -10.04 -0.52
N ASP A 335 -16.77 -10.69 -1.40
CA ASP A 335 -17.31 -11.64 -2.37
C ASP A 335 -17.46 -13.03 -1.77
N VAL A 336 -16.56 -13.37 -0.84
CA VAL A 336 -16.53 -14.64 -0.10
C VAL A 336 -16.04 -14.34 1.32
N VAL A 337 -16.75 -14.88 2.30
CA VAL A 337 -16.52 -14.74 3.74
C VAL A 337 -16.46 -16.13 4.34
N PHE A 338 -15.32 -16.46 4.92
CA PHE A 338 -15.14 -17.64 5.72
C PHE A 338 -15.07 -17.27 7.20
N ALA A 339 -15.36 -18.23 8.07
CA ALA A 339 -15.11 -18.08 9.51
C ALA A 339 -14.45 -19.34 10.08
N TRP A 340 -13.59 -19.16 11.07
CA TRP A 340 -13.09 -20.27 11.87
C TRP A 340 -14.15 -20.74 12.88
N PRO A 341 -14.11 -21.99 13.37
CA PRO A 341 -15.18 -22.54 14.19
C PRO A 341 -15.37 -21.80 15.52
N GLN A 342 -14.29 -21.21 16.06
CA GLN A 342 -14.28 -20.43 17.29
C GLN A 342 -14.56 -18.93 17.10
N ALA A 343 -14.79 -18.47 15.87
CA ALA A 343 -14.99 -17.05 15.59
C ALA A 343 -16.24 -16.51 16.32
N VAL A 344 -16.17 -15.28 16.82
CA VAL A 344 -17.28 -14.64 17.53
C VAL A 344 -17.93 -13.62 16.61
N VAL A 345 -19.13 -13.93 16.11
CA VAL A 345 -19.89 -13.06 15.22
C VAL A 345 -21.07 -12.49 15.99
N SER A 346 -21.05 -11.19 16.29
CA SER A 346 -22.06 -10.57 17.15
C SER A 346 -22.43 -9.16 16.71
N ALA A 347 -23.69 -8.75 16.92
CA ALA A 347 -24.16 -7.40 16.62
C ALA A 347 -23.58 -6.32 17.55
N MET A 348 -23.17 -6.70 18.76
CA MET A 348 -22.51 -5.83 19.75
C MET A 348 -21.55 -6.63 20.62
N LYS A 349 -20.73 -5.95 21.43
CA LYS A 349 -19.79 -6.63 22.34
C LYS A 349 -20.53 -7.65 23.21
N PRO A 350 -20.09 -8.92 23.28
CA PRO A 350 -20.75 -9.97 24.07
C PRO A 350 -21.06 -9.56 25.52
N GLU A 351 -20.17 -8.79 26.15
CA GLU A 351 -20.35 -8.27 27.50
C GLU A 351 -21.58 -7.37 27.62
N ALA A 352 -21.84 -6.53 26.60
CA ALA A 352 -23.00 -5.66 26.54
C ALA A 352 -24.27 -6.42 26.13
N ALA A 353 -24.14 -7.41 25.23
CA ALA A 353 -25.27 -8.25 24.82
C ALA A 353 -25.84 -9.03 26.00
N VAL A 354 -24.99 -9.61 26.85
CA VAL A 354 -25.40 -10.31 28.09
C VAL A 354 -26.14 -9.38 29.04
N GLU A 355 -25.66 -8.13 29.23
CA GLU A 355 -26.35 -7.13 30.07
C GLU A 355 -27.74 -6.78 29.53
N VAL A 356 -27.90 -6.71 28.21
CA VAL A 356 -29.18 -6.32 27.60
C VAL A 356 -30.17 -7.50 27.55
N LEU A 357 -29.70 -8.68 27.15
CA LEU A 357 -30.55 -9.82 26.82
C LEU A 357 -30.77 -10.76 28.01
N TRP A 358 -29.77 -10.91 28.89
CA TRP A 358 -29.77 -11.94 29.94
C TRP A 358 -29.90 -11.35 31.35
N ASN A 359 -30.67 -10.27 31.50
CA ASN A 359 -30.99 -9.64 32.77
C ASN A 359 -31.47 -10.64 33.85
N ASP A 360 -32.29 -11.61 33.45
CA ASP A 360 -32.82 -12.64 34.36
C ASP A 360 -31.72 -13.58 34.89
N LYS A 361 -30.75 -13.97 34.04
CA LYS A 361 -29.60 -14.78 34.47
C LYS A 361 -28.68 -13.98 35.38
N LEU A 362 -28.47 -12.70 35.06
CA LEU A 362 -27.64 -11.79 35.86
C LEU A 362 -28.23 -11.55 37.26
N ALA A 363 -29.56 -11.47 37.39
CA ALA A 363 -30.24 -11.27 38.67
C ALA A 363 -30.09 -12.45 39.65
N GLN A 364 -29.72 -13.64 39.16
CA GLN A 364 -29.57 -14.86 39.95
C GLN A 364 -28.12 -15.09 40.43
N MET A 365 -27.18 -14.21 40.05
CA MET A 365 -25.76 -14.40 40.34
C MET A 365 -25.45 -14.28 41.83
N LYS A 366 -24.57 -15.16 42.33
CA LYS A 366 -24.09 -15.14 43.72
C LYS A 366 -22.67 -14.60 43.83
N ASP A 367 -21.86 -14.81 42.80
CA ASP A 367 -20.52 -14.25 42.59
C ASP A 367 -20.47 -13.48 41.25
N PRO A 368 -20.83 -12.19 41.26
CA PRO A 368 -21.02 -11.41 40.03
C PRO A 368 -19.79 -11.30 39.13
N LEU A 369 -18.57 -11.35 39.67
CA LEU A 369 -17.36 -11.20 38.85
C LEU A 369 -17.05 -12.47 38.07
N LYS A 370 -17.12 -13.63 38.73
CA LYS A 370 -16.83 -14.92 38.11
C LYS A 370 -17.98 -15.39 37.21
N GLU A 371 -19.22 -15.25 37.68
CA GLU A 371 -20.40 -15.72 36.95
C GLU A 371 -20.67 -14.87 35.70
N ARG A 372 -20.33 -13.57 35.71
CA ARG A 372 -20.45 -12.73 34.52
C ARG A 372 -19.51 -13.17 33.39
N ALA A 373 -18.25 -13.49 33.69
CA ALA A 373 -17.33 -14.00 32.68
C ALA A 373 -17.81 -15.34 32.09
N GLN A 374 -18.41 -16.21 32.92
CA GLN A 374 -19.01 -17.46 32.47
C GLN A 374 -20.23 -17.23 31.58
N LEU A 375 -21.10 -16.28 31.92
CA LEU A 375 -22.24 -15.90 31.07
C LEU A 375 -21.79 -15.30 29.74
N VAL A 376 -20.73 -14.49 29.72
CA VAL A 376 -20.17 -13.96 28.47
C VAL A 376 -19.63 -15.08 27.59
N GLN A 377 -18.93 -16.06 28.18
CA GLN A 377 -18.47 -17.24 27.44
C GLN A 377 -19.65 -18.07 26.92
N GLU A 378 -20.67 -18.31 27.75
CA GLU A 378 -21.89 -19.02 27.34
C GLU A 378 -22.57 -18.30 26.16
N TYR A 379 -22.64 -16.97 26.17
CA TYR A 379 -23.17 -16.20 25.05
C TYR A 379 -22.34 -16.37 23.77
N LYS A 380 -21.00 -16.34 23.89
CA LYS A 380 -20.10 -16.59 22.76
C LYS A 380 -20.29 -17.99 22.16
N ASP A 381 -20.45 -19.00 23.02
CA ASP A 381 -20.57 -20.41 22.61
C ASP A 381 -21.95 -20.78 22.06
N THR A 382 -22.97 -19.92 22.25
CA THR A 382 -24.36 -20.27 21.91
C THR A 382 -25.08 -19.26 21.01
N GLU A 383 -24.87 -17.96 21.18
CA GLU A 383 -25.63 -16.90 20.48
C GLU A 383 -24.79 -16.07 19.51
N ALA A 384 -23.46 -16.06 19.69
CA ALA A 384 -22.53 -15.31 18.85
C ALA A 384 -21.60 -16.24 18.04
N THR A 385 -22.13 -17.37 17.62
CA THR A 385 -21.39 -18.38 16.86
C THR A 385 -21.34 -18.00 15.37
N PRO A 386 -20.35 -18.48 14.61
CA PRO A 386 -20.30 -18.26 13.17
C PRO A 386 -21.30 -19.16 12.42
N PHE A 387 -21.77 -20.24 13.06
CA PHE A 387 -22.69 -21.21 12.48
C PHE A 387 -24.06 -20.59 12.21
N ASP A 388 -24.60 -19.79 13.13
CA ASP A 388 -25.88 -19.11 12.92
C ASP A 388 -25.82 -18.13 11.74
N ALA A 389 -24.70 -17.41 11.60
CA ALA A 389 -24.45 -16.51 10.48
C ALA A 389 -24.30 -17.28 9.15
N ALA A 390 -23.70 -18.47 9.17
CA ALA A 390 -23.59 -19.35 8.01
C ALA A 390 -24.94 -19.97 7.61
N GLU A 391 -25.75 -20.44 8.57
CA GLU A 391 -27.12 -20.94 8.32
C GLU A 391 -28.02 -19.87 7.71
N ALA A 392 -27.84 -18.61 8.12
CA ALA A 392 -28.52 -17.46 7.54
C ALA A 392 -27.96 -17.03 6.17
N GLY A 393 -26.86 -17.61 5.71
CA GLY A 393 -26.22 -17.31 4.42
C GLY A 393 -25.45 -16.00 4.37
N TYR A 394 -24.98 -15.49 5.52
CA TYR A 394 -24.13 -14.30 5.59
C TYR A 394 -22.63 -14.61 5.56
N ILE A 395 -22.27 -15.85 5.85
CA ILE A 395 -20.92 -16.42 5.77
C ILE A 395 -21.03 -17.64 4.86
N GLU A 396 -20.15 -17.74 3.85
CA GLU A 396 -20.20 -18.81 2.86
C GLU A 396 -19.89 -20.18 3.46
N ASN A 397 -18.93 -20.25 4.39
CA ASN A 397 -18.59 -21.49 5.09
C ASN A 397 -17.87 -21.26 6.41
N VAL A 398 -18.04 -22.21 7.35
CA VAL A 398 -17.20 -22.33 8.54
C VAL A 398 -16.14 -23.40 8.27
N ILE A 399 -14.86 -23.02 8.32
CA ILE A 399 -13.73 -23.86 7.88
C ILE A 399 -12.71 -24.05 9.00
N GLU A 400 -11.99 -25.16 9.00
CA GLU A 400 -10.86 -25.34 9.92
C GLU A 400 -9.71 -24.37 9.58
N PRO A 401 -8.93 -23.88 10.55
CA PRO A 401 -7.79 -22.99 10.29
C PRO A 401 -6.82 -23.52 9.22
N ALA A 402 -6.57 -24.82 9.20
CA ALA A 402 -5.70 -25.48 8.22
C ALA A 402 -6.24 -25.45 6.78
N GLU A 403 -7.55 -25.23 6.59
CA GLU A 403 -8.21 -25.17 5.29
C GLU A 403 -8.23 -23.76 4.69
N THR A 404 -7.79 -22.75 5.46
CA THR A 404 -7.87 -21.33 5.08
C THR A 404 -7.26 -21.06 3.71
N ARG A 405 -6.01 -21.48 3.49
CA ARG A 405 -5.30 -21.22 2.22
C ARG A 405 -6.01 -21.82 1.01
N ALA A 406 -6.41 -23.09 1.10
CA ALA A 406 -7.05 -23.78 0.00
C ALA A 406 -8.37 -23.11 -0.41
N ASN A 407 -9.17 -22.68 0.59
CA ASN A 407 -10.43 -21.98 0.34
C ASN A 407 -10.22 -20.56 -0.21
N VAL A 408 -9.25 -19.81 0.32
CA VAL A 408 -8.90 -18.47 -0.18
C VAL A 408 -8.43 -18.55 -1.64
N VAL A 409 -7.54 -19.49 -1.97
CA VAL A 409 -7.05 -19.69 -3.35
C VAL A 409 -8.21 -20.02 -4.29
N ALA A 410 -9.06 -20.97 -3.92
CA ALA A 410 -10.21 -21.34 -4.75
C ALA A 410 -11.19 -20.17 -4.97
N ALA A 411 -11.41 -19.33 -3.95
CA ALA A 411 -12.22 -18.13 -4.06
C ALA A 411 -11.59 -17.11 -5.02
N LEU A 412 -10.30 -16.83 -4.87
CA LEU A 412 -9.59 -15.89 -5.75
C LEU A 412 -9.57 -16.34 -7.21
N ASP A 413 -9.38 -17.64 -7.46
CA ASP A 413 -9.41 -18.22 -8.80
C ASP A 413 -10.78 -18.00 -9.47
N MET A 414 -11.88 -18.20 -8.74
CA MET A 414 -13.23 -17.94 -9.25
C MET A 414 -13.47 -16.44 -9.51
N LEU A 415 -12.91 -15.57 -8.65
CA LEU A 415 -13.10 -14.13 -8.70
C LEU A 415 -12.19 -13.41 -9.70
N ALA A 416 -11.25 -14.10 -10.36
CA ALA A 416 -10.33 -13.51 -11.33
C ALA A 416 -11.04 -12.75 -12.48
N GLY A 417 -12.28 -13.13 -12.81
CA GLY A 417 -13.11 -12.49 -13.83
C GLY A 417 -14.10 -11.44 -13.31
N LYS A 418 -14.07 -11.11 -12.01
CA LYS A 418 -15.05 -10.24 -11.35
C LYS A 418 -15.14 -8.88 -12.03
N ARG A 419 -16.37 -8.40 -12.22
CA ARG A 419 -16.67 -7.06 -12.74
C ARG A 419 -17.85 -6.47 -11.98
N VAL A 420 -17.68 -5.26 -11.48
CA VAL A 420 -18.72 -4.52 -10.74
C VAL A 420 -18.90 -3.16 -11.39
N ALA A 421 -20.15 -2.80 -11.71
CA ALA A 421 -20.48 -1.47 -12.19
C ALA A 421 -20.77 -0.53 -11.02
N THR A 422 -20.25 0.69 -11.07
CA THR A 422 -20.47 1.73 -10.05
C THR A 422 -21.25 2.91 -10.62
N LEU A 423 -21.77 3.78 -9.74
CA LEU A 423 -22.50 4.97 -10.15
C LEU A 423 -21.55 6.03 -10.74
N PRO A 424 -21.93 6.71 -11.84
CA PRO A 424 -21.07 7.70 -12.47
C PRO A 424 -20.89 8.92 -11.56
N ARG A 425 -19.64 9.20 -11.18
CA ARG A 425 -19.23 10.35 -10.36
C ARG A 425 -17.81 10.78 -10.71
N LYS A 426 -17.42 12.01 -10.36
CA LYS A 426 -16.03 12.47 -10.56
C LYS A 426 -15.05 11.70 -9.68
N HIS A 427 -15.38 11.55 -8.41
CA HIS A 427 -14.68 10.75 -7.41
C HIS A 427 -15.60 10.55 -6.20
N SER A 428 -15.25 9.64 -5.28
CA SER A 428 -15.89 9.56 -3.97
C SER A 428 -15.57 10.78 -3.09
N ASN A 429 -16.43 11.02 -2.10
CA ASN A 429 -16.24 12.08 -1.09
C ASN A 429 -16.20 11.43 0.30
N MET A 430 -15.28 10.48 0.47
CA MET A 430 -15.11 9.75 1.73
C MET A 430 -14.57 10.67 2.85
N PRO A 431 -14.79 10.32 4.13
CA PRO A 431 -14.10 10.97 5.25
C PRO A 431 -12.58 10.83 5.12
N LEU A 432 -11.83 11.94 5.30
CA LEU A 432 -10.36 11.96 5.34
C LEU A 432 -9.85 11.88 6.78
#